data_AF-A0A7V7WHK6-F1
#
_entry.id   AF-A0A7V7WHK6-F1
#
_cell.length_a   1.000
_cell.length_b   1.000
_cell.length_c   1.000
_cell.angle_alpha   90.00
_cell.angle_beta   90.00
_cell.angle_gamma   90.00
#
_symmetry.space_group_name_H-M   'P 1'
#
loop_
_entity.id
_entity.type
_entity.pdbx_description
1 polymer ?
#
loop_
_entity_poly.entity_id
_entity_poly.type
_entity_poly.pdbx_seq_one_letter_code
_entity_poly.pdbx_strand_id
1 'polypeptide(L)'
;VEPSRRGARFRCVLVLRHPDGREFFTEGELAGSLAEAPRGVGGFGYDPIFLPLHSDRTLAELAPEEKNRLSHRRRALEKMQVFLGEAGVRGLPTGTS
;
A
#
# COMPACT_ATOMS: atom_id res chain seq x y z
N VAL A 1 -0.53 -20.40 -15.14
CA VAL A 1 0.52 -19.41 -15.43
C VAL A 1 1.77 -19.87 -14.71
N GLU A 2 2.85 -20.12 -15.43
CA GLU A 2 4.14 -20.52 -14.83
C GLU A 2 4.53 -19.59 -13.67
N PRO A 3 5.08 -20.10 -12.55
CA PRO A 3 5.43 -19.27 -11.39
C PRO A 3 6.26 -18.02 -11.74
N SER A 4 7.19 -18.15 -12.69
CA SER A 4 8.03 -17.06 -13.20
C SER A 4 7.28 -15.94 -13.94
N ARG A 5 6.03 -16.19 -14.35
CA ARG A 5 5.17 -15.23 -15.07
C ARG A 5 4.04 -14.68 -14.20
N ARG A 6 4.07 -14.90 -12.88
CA ARG A 6 3.06 -14.42 -11.92
C ARG A 6 3.44 -13.13 -11.21
N GLY A 7 4.41 -12.38 -11.73
CA GLY A 7 4.78 -11.07 -11.19
C GLY A 7 3.59 -10.11 -11.16
N ALA A 8 3.40 -9.43 -10.03
CA ALA A 8 2.30 -8.51 -9.80
C ALA A 8 2.74 -7.34 -8.93
N ARG A 9 1.94 -6.26 -8.91
CA ARG A 9 2.13 -5.17 -7.96
C ARG A 9 0.79 -4.60 -7.51
N PHE A 10 0.71 -4.23 -6.25
CA PHE A 10 -0.31 -3.29 -5.80
C PHE A 10 0.12 -1.86 -6.08
N ARG A 11 -0.82 -1.01 -6.47
CA ARG A 11 -0.65 0.43 -6.68
C ARG A 11 -1.70 1.21 -5.89
N CYS A 12 -1.29 2.29 -5.26
CA CYS A 12 -2.18 3.27 -4.63
C CYS A 12 -1.79 4.64 -5.11
N VAL A 13 -2.76 5.37 -5.65
CA VAL A 13 -2.63 6.80 -5.94
C VAL A 13 -3.45 7.55 -4.90
N LEU A 14 -2.81 8.51 -4.22
CA LEU A 14 -3.48 9.47 -3.35
C LEU A 14 -3.56 10.81 -4.05
N VAL A 15 -4.68 11.50 -3.90
CA VAL A 15 -4.90 12.84 -4.44
C VAL A 15 -5.29 13.76 -3.30
N LEU A 16 -4.59 14.88 -3.17
CA LEU A 16 -4.94 15.99 -2.28
C LEU A 16 -5.35 17.17 -3.14
N ARG A 17 -6.61 17.58 -3.01
CA ARG A 17 -7.14 18.78 -3.67
C ARG A 17 -7.32 19.87 -2.64
N HIS A 18 -6.60 20.97 -2.82
CA HIS A 18 -6.62 22.10 -1.91
C HIS A 18 -7.67 23.14 -2.36
N PRO A 19 -8.33 23.88 -1.43
CA PRO A 19 -9.36 24.86 -1.78
C PRO A 19 -8.89 26.00 -2.70
N ASP A 20 -7.59 26.34 -2.70
CA ASP A 20 -7.01 27.34 -3.61
C ASP A 20 -6.82 26.84 -5.06
N GLY A 21 -7.24 25.61 -5.35
CA GLY A 21 -7.16 25.01 -6.68
C GLY A 21 -5.89 24.18 -6.94
N ARG A 22 -4.92 24.14 -6.02
CA ARG A 22 -3.77 23.22 -6.13
C ARG A 22 -4.22 21.76 -5.99
N GLU A 23 -3.60 20.89 -6.79
CA GLU A 23 -3.77 19.45 -6.71
C GLU A 23 -2.40 18.77 -6.59
N PHE A 24 -2.30 17.83 -5.67
CA PHE A 24 -1.11 17.01 -5.46
C PHE A 24 -1.49 15.55 -5.61
N PHE A 25 -0.64 14.77 -6.25
CA PHE A 25 -0.83 13.33 -6.37
C PHE A 25 0.44 12.59 -5.96
N THR A 26 0.27 11.46 -5.28
CA THR A 26 1.37 10.57 -4.95
C THR A 26 1.02 9.13 -5.27
N GLU A 27 2.00 8.37 -5.71
CA GLU A 27 1.85 6.94 -5.97
C GLU A 27 2.73 6.13 -5.02
N GLY A 28 2.17 5.07 -4.45
CA GLY A 28 2.89 4.03 -3.75
C GLY A 28 2.65 2.69 -4.41
N GLU A 29 3.69 1.88 -4.48
CA GLU A 29 3.64 0.54 -5.06
C GLU A 29 4.20 -0.49 -4.09
N LEU A 30 3.68 -1.71 -4.20
CA LEU A 30 4.25 -2.89 -3.55
C LEU A 30 4.38 -3.98 -4.62
N ALA A 31 5.62 -4.30 -5.00
CA ALA A 31 5.93 -5.35 -5.95
C ALA A 31 5.91 -6.73 -5.28
N GLY A 32 5.58 -7.76 -6.07
CA GLY A 32 5.45 -9.12 -5.58
C GLY A 32 5.06 -10.08 -6.69
N SER A 33 4.43 -11.19 -6.30
CA SER A 33 3.90 -12.20 -7.20
C SER A 33 2.59 -12.77 -6.68
N LEU A 34 1.88 -13.53 -7.52
CA LEU A 34 0.65 -14.21 -7.13
C LEU A 34 0.94 -15.65 -6.70
N ALA A 35 0.53 -16.02 -5.49
CA ALA A 35 0.52 -17.39 -5.00
C ALA A 35 -0.41 -18.28 -5.84
N GLU A 36 -0.17 -19.59 -5.81
CA GLU A 36 -0.99 -20.56 -6.55
C GLU A 36 -2.37 -20.78 -5.95
N ALA A 37 -2.47 -20.68 -4.63
CA ALA A 37 -3.70 -20.82 -3.86
C ALA A 37 -3.75 -19.74 -2.76
N PRO A 38 -4.96 -19.30 -2.36
CA PRO A 38 -5.11 -18.33 -1.28
C PRO A 38 -4.64 -18.90 0.07
N ARG A 39 -3.99 -18.07 0.88
CA ARG A 39 -3.57 -18.37 2.25
C ARG A 39 -3.83 -17.19 3.17
N GLY A 40 -3.97 -17.45 4.47
CA GLY A 40 -4.29 -16.43 5.46
C GLY A 40 -5.76 -15.99 5.45
N VAL A 41 -6.13 -15.27 6.51
CA VAL A 41 -7.52 -14.81 6.76
C VAL A 41 -7.61 -13.31 6.99
N GLY A 42 -6.46 -12.63 7.10
CA GLY A 42 -6.38 -11.19 7.30
C GLY A 42 -6.53 -10.38 6.02
N GLY A 43 -6.70 -9.07 6.16
CA GLY A 43 -6.75 -8.17 5.03
C GLY A 43 -8.06 -8.25 4.24
N PHE A 44 -8.01 -7.93 2.94
CA PHE A 44 -9.15 -7.86 2.04
C PHE A 44 -8.70 -8.02 0.57
N GLY A 45 -9.65 -8.25 -0.33
CA GLY A 45 -9.37 -8.31 -1.77
C GLY A 45 -8.35 -9.40 -2.12
N TYR A 46 -7.25 -9.02 -2.79
CA TYR A 46 -6.24 -9.96 -3.28
C TYR A 46 -5.16 -10.30 -2.25
N ASP A 47 -5.27 -9.82 -1.01
CA ASP A 47 -4.28 -10.09 0.04
C ASP A 47 -3.98 -11.59 0.24
N PRO A 48 -4.98 -12.51 0.19
CA PRO A 48 -4.72 -13.94 0.36
C PRO A 48 -3.89 -14.59 -0.75
N ILE A 49 -3.74 -13.94 -1.90
CA ILE A 49 -2.97 -14.49 -3.03
C ILE A 49 -1.74 -13.65 -3.38
N PHE A 50 -1.52 -12.50 -2.73
CA PHE A 50 -0.41 -11.63 -3.06
C PHE A 50 0.79 -11.90 -2.16
N LEU A 51 1.92 -12.27 -2.76
CA LEU A 51 3.21 -12.49 -2.11
C LEU A 51 4.11 -11.28 -2.33
N PRO A 52 4.38 -10.45 -1.30
CA PRO A 52 5.35 -9.37 -1.40
C PRO A 52 6.73 -9.89 -1.82
N LEU A 53 7.47 -9.07 -2.55
CA LEU A 53 8.86 -9.41 -2.91
C LEU A 53 9.65 -9.75 -1.63
N HIS A 54 10.42 -10.84 -1.67
CA HIS A 54 11.19 -11.36 -0.54
C HIS A 54 10.36 -11.88 0.66
N SER A 55 9.08 -12.23 0.46
CA SER A 55 8.23 -12.86 1.47
C SER A 55 7.61 -14.16 0.95
N ASP A 56 7.64 -15.21 1.76
CA ASP A 56 6.92 -16.47 1.50
C ASP A 56 5.48 -16.45 2.04
N ARG A 57 5.15 -15.41 2.83
CA ARG A 57 3.82 -15.17 3.38
C ARG A 57 3.05 -14.21 2.49
N THR A 58 1.79 -14.54 2.27
CA THR A 58 0.82 -13.66 1.60
C THR A 58 0.48 -12.47 2.50
N LEU A 59 -0.06 -11.38 1.95
CA LEU A 59 -0.46 -10.23 2.76
C LEU A 59 -1.53 -10.56 3.80
N ALA A 60 -2.37 -11.58 3.56
CA ALA A 60 -3.38 -12.04 4.50
C ALA A 60 -2.83 -12.89 5.66
N GLU A 61 -1.58 -13.35 5.55
CA GLU A 61 -0.84 -14.06 6.61
C GLU A 61 -0.01 -13.11 7.48
N LEU A 62 0.13 -11.84 7.08
CA LEU A 62 0.84 -10.83 7.86
C LEU A 62 -0.07 -10.25 8.96
N ALA A 63 0.53 -9.93 10.11
CA ALA A 63 -0.14 -9.13 11.13
C ALA A 63 -0.51 -7.75 10.55
N PRO A 64 -1.64 -7.12 10.99
CA PRO A 64 -2.07 -5.82 10.49
C PRO A 64 -0.98 -4.75 10.53
N GLU A 65 -0.17 -4.72 11.58
CA GLU A 65 0.92 -3.75 11.78
C GLU A 65 2.06 -3.98 10.79
N GLU A 66 2.39 -5.24 10.51
CA GLU A 66 3.41 -5.61 9.53
C GLU A 66 2.96 -5.24 8.12
N LYS A 67 1.72 -5.58 7.77
CA LYS A 67 1.10 -5.20 6.50
C LYS A 67 1.08 -3.69 6.32
N ASN A 68 0.69 -2.94 7.35
CA ASN A 68 0.60 -1.49 7.30
C ASN A 68 1.96 -0.85 7.00
N ARG A 69 3.04 -1.32 7.62
CA ARG A 69 4.42 -0.83 7.36
C ARG A 69 4.88 -1.07 5.91
N LEU A 70 4.48 -2.19 5.30
CA LEU A 70 4.95 -2.59 3.96
C LEU A 70 4.06 -2.07 2.82
N SER A 71 2.81 -1.70 3.12
CA SER A 71 1.80 -1.49 2.09
C SER A 71 2.11 -0.34 1.13
N HIS A 72 1.71 -0.52 -0.13
CA HIS A 72 1.64 0.51 -1.17
C HIS A 72 0.90 1.78 -0.71
N ARG A 73 -0.12 1.64 0.15
CA ARG A 73 -0.86 2.77 0.74
C ARG A 73 0.01 3.61 1.67
N ARG A 74 0.75 2.95 2.57
CA ARG A 74 1.68 3.64 3.48
C ARG A 74 2.75 4.40 2.71
N ARG A 75 3.32 3.78 1.66
CA ARG A 75 4.29 4.42 0.76
C ARG A 75 3.72 5.64 0.05
N ALA A 76 2.47 5.56 -0.44
CA ALA A 76 1.80 6.70 -1.05
C ALA A 76 1.58 7.84 -0.04
N LEU A 77 1.18 7.49 1.19
CA LEU A 77 0.93 8.44 2.28
C LEU A 77 2.21 9.14 2.74
N GLU A 78 3.32 8.40 2.90
CA GLU A 78 4.63 8.97 3.26
C GLU A 78 5.09 10.02 2.25
N LYS A 79 4.90 9.76 0.96
CA LYS A 79 5.14 10.77 -0.09
C LYS A 79 4.20 11.96 0.05
N MET A 80 2.93 11.74 0.38
CA MET A 80 1.93 12.81 0.52
C MET A 80 2.21 13.71 1.73
N GLN A 81 2.86 13.19 2.79
CA GLN A 81 3.22 13.99 3.97
C GLN A 81 4.08 15.21 3.63
N VAL A 82 4.89 15.15 2.57
CA VAL A 82 5.67 16.29 2.07
C VAL A 82 4.73 17.43 1.63
N PHE A 83 3.73 17.12 0.80
CA PHE A 83 2.80 18.11 0.26
C PHE A 83 1.81 18.64 1.30
N LEU A 84 1.51 17.87 2.35
CA LEU A 84 0.63 18.33 3.41
C LEU A 84 1.23 19.49 4.22
N GLY A 85 2.54 19.50 4.40
CA GLY A 85 3.26 20.64 4.97
C GLY A 85 3.16 21.89 4.08
N GLU A 86 3.36 21.72 2.78
CA GLU A 86 3.28 22.80 1.77
C GLU A 86 1.86 23.31 1.52
N ALA A 87 0.86 22.47 1.74
CA ALA A 87 -0.56 22.81 1.64
C ALA A 87 -1.09 23.47 2.93
N GLY A 88 -0.25 23.62 3.98
CA GLY A 88 -0.68 24.20 5.26
C GLY A 88 -1.70 23.33 6.02
N VAL A 89 -1.84 22.06 5.66
CA VAL A 89 -2.78 21.12 6.27
C VAL A 89 -2.19 20.63 7.60
N ARG A 90 -2.74 21.09 8.74
CA ARG A 90 -2.34 20.62 10.07
C ARG A 90 -3.23 19.46 10.52
N GLY A 91 -2.62 18.37 11.03
CA GLY A 91 -3.31 17.33 11.82
C GLY A 91 -3.80 16.09 11.08
N LEU A 92 -2.91 15.30 10.48
CA LEU A 92 -3.26 13.90 10.17
C LEU A 92 -3.09 13.01 11.41
N PRO A 93 -3.97 12.00 11.63
CA PRO A 93 -3.72 10.97 12.63
C PRO A 93 -2.44 10.22 12.26
N THR A 94 -1.43 10.32 13.13
CA THR A 94 -0.25 9.45 13.11
C THR A 94 -0.75 8.05 13.41
N GLY A 95 -0.82 7.20 12.39
CA GLY A 95 -1.38 5.85 12.48
C GLY A 95 -0.83 5.05 13.65
N THR A 96 -1.55 5.09 14.77
CA THR A 96 -1.40 4.21 15.93
C THR A 96 -2.83 3.98 16.43
N SER A 97 -3.44 2.91 15.95
CA SER A 97 -4.62 2.27 16.52
C SER A 97 -4.46 0.78 16.26
#